data_AF-Q3TAL5-F1
#
_entry.id   AF-Q3TAL5-F1
#
_cell.length_a   1.000
_cell.length_b   1.000
_cell.length_c   1.000
_cell.angle_alpha   90.00
_cell.angle_beta   90.00
_cell.angle_gamma   90.00
#
_symmetry.space_group_name_H-M   'P 1'
#
loop_
_entity.id
_entity.type
_entity.pdbx_description
1 polymer ?
#
loop_
_entity_poly.entity_id
_entity_poly.type
_entity_poly.pdbx_seq_one_letter_code
_entity_poly.pdbx_strand_id
1 'polypeptide(L)'
;MASAFPLVGKCHLLCGGSMQLVASRGPGSTPTPSSGTSSELPLSLRLVQDQLQKWIRGNVSACGSSVFIFDEMDKLHPGIIDAIKPFLDYYEQVDGISYRRAIFIFLSNAGGDLITKTALDFWRAGRKREEIQLKDLEPVLSVGVFNNKHSGLWHSGLIDKNLIDYFIPFLPLEYKHVKMCVRAEMRARGAAVDEDVVTSVADEMTFFPKDEKIYSDKGCKTVQSRLDFH
;
A
#
# COMPACT_ATOMS: atom_id res chain seq x y z
N MET A 1 -31.68 6.71 -22.29
CA MET A 1 -30.32 6.68 -22.89
C MET A 1 -29.35 7.10 -21.81
N ALA A 2 -28.80 6.14 -21.06
CA ALA A 2 -27.77 6.41 -20.06
C ALA A 2 -26.43 6.36 -20.78
N SER A 3 -25.74 7.50 -20.80
CA SER A 3 -24.39 7.62 -21.35
C SER A 3 -23.43 6.78 -20.52
N ALA A 4 -22.88 5.74 -21.15
CA ALA A 4 -21.67 5.09 -20.68
C ALA A 4 -20.53 6.12 -20.72
N PHE A 5 -20.03 6.53 -19.55
CA PHE A 5 -18.74 7.19 -19.49
C PHE A 5 -17.64 6.13 -19.57
N PRO A 6 -16.67 6.24 -20.49
CA PRO A 6 -15.68 5.21 -20.71
C PRO A 6 -14.66 5.23 -19.58
N LEU A 7 -14.42 4.08 -18.95
CA LEU A 7 -13.15 3.80 -18.25
C LEU A 7 -12.05 3.62 -19.31
N VAL A 8 -11.67 4.72 -19.96
CA VAL A 8 -10.45 4.83 -20.75
C VAL A 8 -9.57 5.82 -20.01
N GLY A 9 -8.59 5.32 -19.26
CA GLY A 9 -7.74 6.19 -18.47
C GLY A 9 -6.74 5.45 -17.58
N LYS A 10 -5.68 4.95 -18.23
CA LYS A 10 -4.36 4.62 -17.65
C LYS A 10 -4.33 3.50 -16.61
N CYS A 11 -3.81 2.37 -17.08
CA CYS A 11 -3.07 1.40 -16.27
C CYS A 11 -1.86 2.14 -15.67
N HIS A 12 -2.04 2.85 -14.55
CA HIS A 12 -0.93 3.31 -13.74
C HIS A 12 -0.50 2.11 -12.91
N LEU A 13 0.49 1.39 -13.46
CA LEU A 13 1.22 0.31 -12.82
C LEU A 13 1.42 0.61 -11.32
N LEU A 14 0.88 -0.27 -10.48
CA LEU A 14 1.43 -0.54 -9.16
C LEU A 14 2.84 -1.13 -9.37
N CYS A 15 3.81 -0.27 -9.71
CA CYS A 15 5.23 -0.59 -9.75
C CYS A 15 6.00 0.43 -8.94
N GLY A 16 5.74 0.41 -7.64
CA GLY A 16 6.57 0.97 -6.58
C GLY A 16 6.41 0.07 -5.37
N GLY A 17 7.48 -0.16 -4.62
CA GLY A 17 7.50 -1.05 -3.45
C GLY A 17 6.69 -0.54 -2.25
N SER A 18 5.40 -0.27 -2.46
CA SER A 18 4.45 0.05 -1.41
C SER A 18 3.84 -1.24 -0.90
N MET A 19 3.91 -1.50 0.41
CA MET A 19 3.10 -2.52 1.04
C MET A 19 1.63 -2.15 0.92
N GLN A 20 0.81 -3.09 0.47
CA GLN A 20 -0.63 -2.90 0.34
C GLN A 20 -1.28 -3.69 1.46
N LEU A 21 -1.89 -3.02 2.41
CA LEU A 21 -2.78 -3.68 3.35
C LEU A 21 -4.16 -3.73 2.69
N VAL A 22 -4.72 -4.94 2.65
CA VAL A 22 -6.09 -5.17 2.21
C VAL A 22 -6.86 -5.67 3.43
N ALA A 23 -7.83 -4.90 3.87
CA ALA A 23 -8.76 -5.36 4.90
C ALA A 23 -9.87 -6.21 4.23
N SER A 24 -9.99 -7.47 4.65
CA SER A 24 -11.15 -8.37 4.46
C SER A 24 -11.23 -9.52 5.51
N ARG A 25 -12.20 -9.43 6.45
CA ARG A 25 -12.55 -10.30 7.61
C ARG A 25 -11.80 -11.63 7.87
N GLY A 26 -11.24 -11.78 9.09
CA GLY A 26 -11.00 -13.04 9.85
C GLY A 26 -11.77 -13.12 11.20
N PRO A 27 -11.86 -14.29 11.88
CA PRO A 27 -12.71 -14.49 13.06
C PRO A 27 -12.08 -14.00 14.39
N GLY A 28 -12.59 -12.86 14.87
CA GLY A 28 -13.08 -12.61 16.23
C GLY A 28 -12.18 -12.83 17.47
N SER A 29 -11.78 -11.72 18.10
CA SER A 29 -11.74 -11.59 19.57
C SER A 29 -12.15 -10.17 19.99
N THR A 30 -13.11 -10.07 20.91
CA THR A 30 -13.70 -8.83 21.42
C THR A 30 -12.79 -8.09 22.40
N PRO A 31 -12.66 -6.75 22.31
CA PRO A 31 -12.15 -5.95 23.42
C PRO A 31 -13.16 -4.94 23.98
N THR A 32 -13.10 -4.80 25.30
CA THR A 32 -13.81 -3.87 26.18
C THR A 32 -13.36 -2.40 26.03
N PRO A 33 -14.19 -1.40 26.39
CA PRO A 33 -13.85 0.02 26.24
C PRO A 33 -12.96 0.51 27.39
N SER A 34 -11.77 1.01 27.07
CA SER A 34 -10.91 1.76 27.99
C SER A 34 -11.02 3.26 27.72
N SER A 35 -11.45 3.99 28.74
CA SER A 35 -11.41 5.45 28.86
C SER A 35 -9.96 5.96 28.86
N GLY A 36 -9.61 6.81 27.89
CA GLY A 36 -8.32 7.49 27.79
C GLY A 36 -8.50 8.95 27.41
N THR A 37 -7.89 9.83 28.19
CA THR A 37 -7.97 11.30 28.17
C THR A 37 -7.63 11.93 26.81
N SER A 38 -8.55 12.77 26.32
CA SER A 38 -8.44 13.53 25.08
C SER A 38 -7.41 14.65 25.21
N SER A 39 -6.22 14.48 24.64
CA SER A 39 -5.37 15.61 24.25
C SER A 39 -6.07 16.35 23.11
N GLU A 40 -6.37 17.64 23.29
CA GLU A 40 -7.08 18.44 22.29
C GLU A 40 -6.32 18.50 20.96
N LEU A 41 -6.89 17.90 19.92
CA LEU A 41 -6.35 17.94 18.55
C LEU A 41 -6.52 19.34 17.94
N PRO A 42 -5.62 19.78 17.04
CA PRO A 42 -5.73 21.04 16.32
C PRO A 42 -7.09 21.18 15.62
N LEU A 43 -7.68 22.38 15.64
CA LEU A 43 -9.01 22.64 15.08
C LEU A 43 -9.11 22.27 13.59
N SER A 44 -8.02 22.45 12.84
CA SER A 44 -7.92 22.04 11.43
C SER A 44 -8.02 20.52 11.23
N LEU A 45 -7.43 19.73 12.12
CA LEU A 45 -7.45 18.28 12.03
C LEU A 45 -8.86 17.73 12.32
N ARG A 46 -9.57 18.30 13.28
CA ARG A 46 -10.97 17.95 13.57
C ARG A 46 -11.88 18.16 12.36
N LEU A 47 -11.70 19.28 11.65
CA LEU A 47 -12.46 19.55 10.42
C LEU A 47 -12.19 18.49 9.33
N VAL A 48 -10.93 18.05 9.18
CA VAL A 48 -10.57 16.99 8.22
C VAL A 48 -11.20 15.66 8.63
N GLN A 49 -11.17 15.30 9.92
CA GLN A 49 -11.83 14.09 10.44
C GLN A 49 -13.34 14.11 10.13
N ASP A 50 -14.02 15.21 10.43
CA ASP A 50 -15.46 15.35 10.20
C ASP A 50 -15.82 15.26 8.71
N GLN A 51 -15.04 15.91 7.85
CA GLN A 51 -15.23 15.86 6.40
C GLN A 51 -15.03 14.44 5.87
N LEU A 52 -13.98 13.76 6.32
CA LEU A 52 -13.68 12.39 5.92
C LEU A 52 -14.80 11.42 6.33
N GLN A 53 -15.25 11.51 7.59
CA GLN A 53 -16.34 10.66 8.09
C GLN A 53 -17.64 10.88 7.31
N LYS A 54 -18.01 12.14 7.06
CA LYS A 54 -19.20 12.49 6.27
C LYS A 54 -19.08 11.97 4.84
N TRP A 55 -17.90 12.09 4.23
CA TRP A 55 -17.67 11.63 2.85
C TRP A 55 -17.75 10.11 2.74
N ILE A 56 -17.14 9.37 3.67
CA ILE A 56 -17.25 7.90 3.71
C ILE A 56 -18.70 7.48 3.93
N ARG A 57 -19.39 8.05 4.92
CA ARG A 57 -20.80 7.75 5.21
C ARG A 57 -21.70 8.01 3.99
N GLY A 58 -21.53 9.14 3.31
CA GLY A 58 -22.30 9.49 2.12
C GLY A 58 -22.12 8.48 0.98
N ASN A 59 -20.88 8.10 0.68
CA ASN A 59 -20.59 7.14 -0.39
C ASN A 59 -21.09 5.73 -0.07
N VAL A 60 -20.91 5.25 1.17
CA VAL A 60 -21.41 3.92 1.56
C VAL A 60 -22.93 3.88 1.61
N SER A 61 -23.59 4.97 2.01
CA SER A 61 -25.05 5.10 1.97
C SER A 61 -25.59 5.00 0.55
N ALA A 62 -24.89 5.60 -0.42
CA ALA A 62 -25.25 5.53 -1.84
C ALA A 62 -24.90 4.16 -2.46
N CYS A 63 -23.77 3.58 -2.08
CA CYS A 63 -23.28 2.29 -2.56
C CYS A 63 -22.52 1.54 -1.46
N GLY A 64 -23.15 0.50 -0.89
CA GLY A 64 -22.54 -0.32 0.16
C GLY A 64 -21.26 -1.07 -0.26
N SER A 65 -20.98 -1.16 -1.57
CA SER A 65 -19.77 -1.79 -2.14
C SER A 65 -18.71 -0.77 -2.59
N SER A 66 -18.67 0.40 -1.95
CA SER A 66 -17.67 1.42 -2.21
C SER A 66 -16.24 0.93 -1.87
N VAL A 67 -15.26 1.38 -2.66
CA VAL A 67 -13.83 1.09 -2.43
C VAL A 67 -13.12 2.38 -2.03
N PHE A 68 -12.38 2.33 -0.94
CA PHE A 68 -11.61 3.44 -0.39
C PHE A 68 -10.12 3.10 -0.41
N ILE A 69 -9.31 3.98 -1.00
CA ILE A 69 -7.86 3.81 -1.10
C ILE A 69 -7.20 4.96 -0.35
N PHE A 70 -6.37 4.62 0.63
CA PHE A 70 -5.59 5.55 1.43
C PHE A 70 -4.12 5.34 1.09
N ASP A 71 -3.56 6.26 0.32
CA ASP A 71 -2.15 6.23 -0.04
C ASP A 71 -1.28 6.89 1.04
N GLU A 72 0.00 6.51 1.08
CA GLU A 72 1.01 7.03 2.02
C GLU A 72 0.57 6.98 3.50
N MET A 73 -0.05 5.88 3.90
CA MET A 73 -0.62 5.69 5.23
C MET A 73 0.39 5.87 6.38
N ASP A 74 1.68 5.58 6.14
CA ASP A 74 2.78 5.83 7.10
C ASP A 74 2.98 7.30 7.42
N LYS A 75 2.57 8.21 6.53
CA LYS A 75 2.66 9.66 6.71
C LYS A 75 1.35 10.27 7.24
N LEU A 76 0.29 9.46 7.35
CA LEU A 76 -1.01 9.95 7.78
C LEU A 76 -1.01 10.24 9.28
N HIS A 77 -1.56 11.40 9.66
CA HIS A 77 -1.64 11.80 11.07
C HIS A 77 -2.50 10.79 11.86
N PRO A 78 -2.06 10.32 13.05
CA PRO A 78 -2.78 9.31 13.84
C PRO A 78 -4.26 9.64 14.07
N GLY A 79 -4.58 10.90 14.37
CA GLY A 79 -5.97 11.35 14.50
C GLY A 79 -6.85 11.13 13.26
N ILE A 80 -6.33 11.18 12.03
CA ILE A 80 -7.14 10.83 10.84
C ILE A 80 -7.44 9.35 10.82
N ILE A 81 -6.49 8.54 11.25
CA ILE A 81 -6.63 7.10 11.35
C ILE A 81 -7.71 6.76 12.40
N ASP A 82 -7.72 7.47 13.52
CA ASP A 82 -8.76 7.36 14.55
C ASP A 82 -10.17 7.61 14.00
N ALA A 83 -10.31 8.52 13.04
CA ALA A 83 -11.61 8.85 12.45
C ALA A 83 -12.14 7.77 11.49
N ILE A 84 -11.27 6.94 10.90
CA ILE A 84 -11.67 5.84 9.99
C ILE A 84 -11.91 4.52 10.69
N LYS A 85 -11.31 4.29 11.87
CA LYS A 85 -11.46 3.03 12.63
C LYS A 85 -12.90 2.54 12.76
N PRO A 86 -13.91 3.38 13.08
CA PRO A 86 -15.26 2.88 13.29
C PRO A 86 -15.84 2.18 12.07
N PHE A 87 -15.39 2.55 10.86
CA PHE A 87 -15.84 1.95 9.60
C PHE A 87 -15.10 0.65 9.25
N LEU A 88 -13.97 0.38 9.92
CA LEU A 88 -13.18 -0.85 9.80
C LEU A 88 -13.54 -1.86 10.89
N ASP A 89 -14.05 -1.38 12.03
CA ASP A 89 -14.45 -2.19 13.17
C ASP A 89 -15.65 -3.10 12.85
N TYR A 90 -15.80 -4.17 13.64
CA TYR A 90 -16.72 -5.28 13.36
C TYR A 90 -18.21 -4.96 13.53
N TYR A 91 -18.56 -3.70 13.82
CA TYR A 91 -19.95 -3.28 14.02
C TYR A 91 -20.79 -3.64 12.80
N GLU A 92 -21.99 -4.19 13.04
CA GLU A 92 -22.90 -4.54 11.94
C GLU A 92 -23.33 -3.30 11.16
N GLN A 93 -23.50 -2.19 11.89
CA GLN A 93 -23.91 -0.89 11.40
C GLN A 93 -23.24 0.20 12.23
N VAL A 94 -22.80 1.26 11.56
CA VAL A 94 -22.45 2.53 12.20
C VAL A 94 -23.48 3.54 11.70
N ASP A 95 -24.22 4.17 12.61
CA ASP A 95 -25.32 5.09 12.31
C ASP A 95 -26.39 4.49 11.35
N GLY A 96 -26.68 3.20 11.48
CA GLY A 96 -27.67 2.51 10.65
C GLY A 96 -27.16 2.06 9.27
N ILE A 97 -25.89 2.33 8.94
CA ILE A 97 -25.28 2.00 7.64
C ILE A 97 -24.32 0.84 7.81
N SER A 98 -24.44 -0.18 6.93
CA SER A 98 -23.53 -1.33 6.97
C SER A 98 -22.31 -1.12 6.08
N TYR A 99 -21.13 -1.24 6.68
CA TYR A 99 -19.83 -1.09 6.01
C TYR A 99 -19.23 -2.43 5.56
N ARG A 100 -19.93 -3.55 5.81
CA ARG A 100 -19.43 -4.93 5.58
C ARG A 100 -19.01 -5.25 4.15
N ARG A 101 -19.57 -4.52 3.17
CA ARG A 101 -19.31 -4.70 1.74
C ARG A 101 -18.35 -3.65 1.18
N ALA A 102 -18.00 -2.65 1.98
CA ALA A 102 -17.03 -1.64 1.59
C ALA A 102 -15.61 -2.22 1.71
N ILE A 103 -14.73 -1.82 0.80
CA ILE A 103 -13.34 -2.29 0.75
C ILE A 103 -12.45 -1.12 1.10
N PHE A 104 -11.53 -1.34 2.04
CA PHE A 104 -10.53 -0.34 2.45
C PHE A 104 -9.13 -0.87 2.14
N ILE A 105 -8.38 -0.12 1.34
CA ILE A 105 -7.02 -0.43 0.91
C ILE A 105 -6.10 0.64 1.47
N PHE A 106 -5.09 0.24 2.24
CA PHE A 106 -4.07 1.14 2.75
C PHE A 106 -2.74 0.86 2.07
N LEU A 107 -2.11 1.87 1.48
CA LEU A 107 -0.78 1.77 0.89
C LEU A 107 0.22 2.41 1.84
N SER A 108 1.30 1.70 2.15
CA SER A 108 2.34 2.21 3.03
C SER A 108 3.72 1.72 2.61
N ASN A 109 4.75 2.55 2.84
CA ASN A 109 6.14 2.12 2.69
C ASN A 109 6.75 1.59 4.01
N ALA A 110 5.97 1.57 5.11
CA ALA A 110 6.45 1.08 6.39
C ALA A 110 6.90 -0.39 6.30
N GLY A 111 8.06 -0.71 6.87
CA GLY A 111 8.63 -2.05 6.81
C GLY A 111 9.30 -2.42 5.49
N GLY A 112 9.34 -1.53 4.50
CA GLY A 112 9.96 -1.78 3.19
C GLY A 112 11.44 -2.19 3.26
N ASP A 113 12.24 -1.50 4.09
CA ASP A 113 13.68 -1.82 4.28
C ASP A 113 13.90 -3.24 4.83
N LEU A 114 12.97 -3.64 5.67
CA LEU A 114 12.98 -4.87 6.44
C LEU A 114 12.57 -6.06 5.55
N ILE A 115 11.55 -5.87 4.70
CA ILE A 115 11.19 -6.80 3.61
C ILE A 115 12.34 -6.94 2.62
N THR A 116 12.95 -5.81 2.26
CA THR A 116 14.09 -5.75 1.34
C THR A 116 15.29 -6.53 1.86
N LYS A 117 15.61 -6.39 3.15
CA LYS A 117 16.67 -7.16 3.81
C LYS A 117 16.39 -8.67 3.72
N THR A 118 15.16 -9.08 3.98
CA THR A 118 14.77 -10.50 3.91
C THR A 118 14.91 -11.04 2.48
N ALA A 119 14.50 -10.27 1.47
CA ALA A 119 14.68 -10.64 0.08
C ALA A 119 16.17 -10.80 -0.28
N LEU A 120 17.02 -9.88 0.20
CA LEU A 120 18.46 -9.94 0.00
C LEU A 120 19.11 -11.15 0.69
N ASP A 121 18.66 -11.51 1.89
CA ASP A 121 19.16 -12.68 2.62
C ASP A 121 18.82 -13.99 1.87
N PHE A 122 17.63 -14.09 1.27
CA PHE A 122 17.27 -15.20 0.39
C PHE A 122 18.15 -15.26 -0.85
N TRP A 123 18.38 -14.12 -1.50
CA TRP A 123 19.23 -14.05 -2.68
C TRP A 123 20.67 -14.47 -2.37
N ARG A 124 21.23 -14.01 -1.24
CA ARG A 124 22.58 -14.38 -0.77
C ARG A 124 22.70 -15.85 -0.43
N ALA A 125 21.61 -16.47 0.01
CA ALA A 125 21.52 -17.91 0.23
C ALA A 125 21.34 -18.72 -1.08
N GLY A 126 21.35 -18.07 -2.25
CA GLY A 126 21.14 -18.71 -3.54
C GLY A 126 19.72 -19.19 -3.78
N ARG A 127 18.75 -18.70 -2.99
CA ARG A 127 17.34 -19.09 -3.08
C ARG A 127 16.60 -18.22 -4.07
N LYS A 128 15.58 -18.79 -4.70
CA LYS A 128 14.74 -18.04 -5.63
C LYS A 128 13.84 -17.07 -4.88
N ARG A 129 13.58 -15.91 -5.50
CA ARG A 129 12.62 -14.91 -4.99
C ARG A 129 11.24 -15.52 -4.75
N GLU A 130 10.82 -16.42 -5.63
CA GLU A 130 9.50 -17.07 -5.59
C GLU A 130 9.36 -18.06 -4.42
N GLU A 131 10.45 -18.38 -3.71
CA GLU A 131 10.41 -19.20 -2.49
C GLU A 131 10.10 -18.39 -1.22
N ILE A 132 10.09 -17.06 -1.28
CA ILE A 132 9.76 -16.20 -0.14
C ILE A 132 8.27 -16.37 0.18
N GLN A 133 7.96 -16.90 1.36
CA GLN A 133 6.60 -17.07 1.84
C GLN A 133 6.22 -15.95 2.81
N LEU A 134 4.91 -15.76 3.00
CA LEU A 134 4.40 -14.75 3.92
C LEU A 134 4.94 -14.94 5.35
N LYS A 135 5.06 -16.19 5.82
CA LYS A 135 5.64 -16.55 7.12
C LYS A 135 7.08 -16.06 7.31
N ASP A 136 7.85 -15.92 6.24
CA ASP A 136 9.22 -15.43 6.29
C ASP A 136 9.26 -13.91 6.50
N LEU A 137 8.17 -13.23 6.13
CA LEU A 137 7.98 -11.79 6.26
C LEU A 137 7.17 -11.42 7.51
N GLU A 138 6.40 -12.34 8.09
CA GLU A 138 5.61 -12.10 9.31
C GLU A 138 6.41 -11.47 10.45
N PRO A 139 7.61 -11.97 10.86
CA PRO A 139 8.39 -11.34 11.94
C PRO A 139 8.81 -9.91 11.60
N VAL A 140 9.02 -9.65 10.32
CA VAL A 140 9.53 -8.41 9.75
C VAL A 140 8.40 -7.38 9.68
N LEU A 141 7.21 -7.83 9.30
CA LEU A 141 5.97 -7.10 9.45
C LEU A 141 5.80 -6.78 10.94
N SER A 142 5.81 -7.79 11.82
CA SER A 142 5.68 -7.71 13.29
C SER A 142 6.66 -6.79 14.02
N VAL A 143 7.76 -6.35 13.39
CA VAL A 143 8.68 -5.36 13.99
C VAL A 143 8.61 -4.01 13.27
N GLY A 144 8.59 -3.99 11.95
CA GLY A 144 8.62 -2.74 11.16
C GLY A 144 7.29 -2.01 11.09
N VAL A 145 6.20 -2.77 11.05
CA VAL A 145 4.82 -2.29 11.02
C VAL A 145 4.18 -2.36 12.39
N PHE A 146 4.67 -3.26 13.25
CA PHE A 146 4.12 -3.66 14.54
C PHE A 146 5.03 -3.34 15.77
N ASN A 147 6.08 -2.51 15.67
CA ASN A 147 6.80 -2.07 16.88
C ASN A 147 7.41 -0.66 16.79
N ASN A 148 7.10 0.08 15.73
CA ASN A 148 7.70 1.38 15.49
C ASN A 148 6.79 2.47 16.08
N LYS A 149 7.16 2.98 17.26
CA LYS A 149 6.44 4.03 18.03
C LYS A 149 6.24 5.38 17.32
N HIS A 150 6.55 5.47 16.02
CA HIS A 150 6.41 6.67 15.21
C HIS A 150 5.65 6.43 13.89
N SER A 151 5.20 5.20 13.61
CA SER A 151 4.38 4.92 12.43
C SER A 151 2.90 5.22 12.72
N GLY A 152 2.21 5.93 11.81
CA GLY A 152 0.78 6.23 11.96
C GLY A 152 -0.09 4.98 12.15
N LEU A 153 0.32 3.85 11.56
CA LEU A 153 -0.36 2.55 11.73
C LEU A 153 -0.39 2.08 13.20
N TRP A 154 0.64 2.41 14.00
CA TRP A 154 0.73 2.06 15.43
C TRP A 154 -0.16 2.89 16.32
N HIS A 155 -0.07 4.21 16.22
CA HIS A 155 -0.71 5.12 17.17
C HIS A 155 -2.23 5.04 17.14
N SER A 156 -2.78 4.45 16.09
CA SER A 156 -4.21 4.21 15.96
C SER A 156 -4.65 2.87 16.58
N GLY A 157 -3.79 1.89 16.87
CA GLY A 157 -4.30 0.59 17.33
C GLY A 157 -5.27 -0.08 16.32
N LEU A 158 -5.18 0.28 15.02
CA LEU A 158 -5.76 -0.52 13.93
C LEU A 158 -5.20 -1.94 13.97
N ILE A 159 -3.91 -2.01 14.28
CA ILE A 159 -3.14 -3.24 14.50
C ILE A 159 -3.54 -3.92 15.82
N ASP A 160 -3.60 -3.17 16.93
CA ASP A 160 -3.90 -3.71 18.26
C ASP A 160 -5.29 -4.37 18.35
N LYS A 161 -6.20 -4.00 17.45
CA LYS A 161 -7.55 -4.56 17.35
C LYS A 161 -7.73 -5.55 16.19
N ASN A 162 -6.66 -5.95 15.48
CA ASN A 162 -6.74 -6.81 14.29
C ASN A 162 -7.76 -6.30 13.23
N LEU A 163 -7.85 -4.98 13.03
CA LEU A 163 -8.75 -4.37 12.02
C LEU A 163 -8.23 -4.51 10.58
N ILE A 164 -7.03 -5.07 10.42
CA ILE A 164 -6.43 -5.42 9.14
C ILE A 164 -6.50 -6.93 9.00
N ASP A 165 -7.05 -7.39 7.88
CA ASP A 165 -7.18 -8.82 7.68
C ASP A 165 -6.05 -9.43 6.85
N TYR A 166 -5.54 -8.72 5.84
CA TYR A 166 -4.41 -9.19 5.05
C TYR A 166 -3.33 -8.12 4.89
N PHE A 167 -2.10 -8.56 5.12
CA PHE A 167 -0.89 -7.83 4.75
C PHE A 167 -0.39 -8.38 3.42
N ILE A 168 -0.30 -7.53 2.39
CA ILE A 168 0.23 -7.89 1.08
C ILE A 168 1.60 -7.22 0.92
N PRO A 169 2.71 -7.93 1.20
CA PRO A 169 4.04 -7.37 1.07
C PRO A 169 4.47 -7.27 -0.40
N PHE A 170 5.10 -6.15 -0.75
CA PHE A 170 5.66 -5.92 -2.07
C PHE A 170 7.17 -6.05 -2.02
N LEU A 171 7.69 -7.06 -2.71
CA LEU A 171 9.12 -7.34 -2.75
C LEU A 171 9.84 -6.39 -3.73
N PRO A 172 11.10 -5.99 -3.45
CA PRO A 172 11.85 -5.06 -4.30
C PRO A 172 12.04 -5.62 -5.72
N LEU A 173 12.08 -4.76 -6.74
CA LEU A 173 12.10 -5.21 -8.14
C LEU A 173 13.53 -5.49 -8.63
N GLU A 174 13.80 -6.73 -9.04
CA GLU A 174 15.03 -7.10 -9.76
C GLU A 174 15.15 -6.44 -11.13
N TYR A 175 16.38 -6.41 -11.68
CA TYR A 175 16.69 -5.92 -13.03
C TYR A 175 15.76 -6.48 -14.12
N LYS A 176 15.44 -7.78 -14.07
CA LYS A 176 14.51 -8.40 -15.03
C LYS A 176 13.12 -7.76 -15.02
N HIS A 177 12.62 -7.35 -13.85
CA HIS A 177 11.33 -6.69 -13.71
C HIS A 177 11.38 -5.26 -14.22
N VAL A 178 12.51 -4.56 -14.06
CA VAL A 178 12.71 -3.23 -14.65
C VAL A 178 12.62 -3.33 -16.18
N LYS A 179 13.30 -4.29 -16.81
CA LYS A 179 13.16 -4.53 -18.26
C LYS A 179 11.70 -4.82 -18.66
N MET A 180 10.94 -5.57 -17.85
CA MET A 180 9.51 -5.79 -18.11
C MET A 180 8.70 -4.48 -18.06
N CYS A 181 8.99 -3.60 -17.10
CA CYS A 181 8.35 -2.28 -17.03
C CYS A 181 8.66 -1.41 -18.24
N VAL A 182 9.92 -1.40 -18.70
CA VAL A 182 10.31 -0.63 -19.91
C VAL A 182 9.53 -1.14 -21.13
N ARG A 183 9.48 -2.46 -21.35
CA ARG A 183 8.69 -3.05 -22.45
C ARG A 183 7.21 -2.71 -22.36
N ALA A 184 6.64 -2.75 -21.15
CA ALA A 184 5.23 -2.43 -20.93
C ALA A 184 4.95 -0.95 -21.25
N GLU A 185 5.84 -0.05 -20.83
CA GLU A 185 5.72 1.39 -21.08
C GLU A 185 5.85 1.72 -22.58
N MET A 186 6.81 1.10 -23.30
CA MET A 186 6.93 1.27 -24.75
C MET A 186 5.64 0.86 -25.47
N ARG A 187 5.07 -0.29 -25.10
CA ARG A 187 3.79 -0.76 -25.65
C ARG A 187 2.63 0.17 -25.30
N ALA A 188 2.58 0.69 -24.08
CA ALA A 188 1.56 1.64 -23.65
C ALA A 188 1.61 2.95 -24.45
N ARG A 189 2.79 3.34 -24.95
CA ARG A 189 3.01 4.47 -25.86
C ARG A 189 2.73 4.13 -27.33
N GLY A 190 2.43 2.88 -27.66
CA GLY A 190 2.25 2.42 -29.04
C GLY A 190 3.56 2.27 -29.83
N ALA A 191 4.72 2.31 -29.15
CA ALA A 191 6.01 2.09 -29.78
C ALA A 191 6.30 0.58 -29.92
N ALA A 192 7.02 0.21 -30.98
CA ALA A 192 7.58 -1.13 -31.08
C ALA A 192 8.63 -1.33 -29.97
N VAL A 193 8.70 -2.54 -29.42
CA VAL A 193 9.69 -2.87 -28.38
C VAL A 193 11.05 -3.03 -29.04
N ASP A 194 11.97 -2.15 -28.67
CA ASP A 194 13.40 -2.23 -29.01
C ASP A 194 14.17 -2.73 -27.78
N GLU A 195 14.76 -3.93 -27.87
CA GLU A 195 15.46 -4.55 -26.74
C GLU A 195 16.78 -3.85 -26.39
N ASP A 196 17.39 -3.11 -27.32
CA ASP A 196 18.58 -2.31 -27.05
C ASP A 196 18.21 -1.10 -26.19
N VAL A 197 17.11 -0.41 -26.54
CA VAL A 197 16.54 0.67 -25.71
C VAL A 197 16.11 0.15 -24.34
N VAL A 198 15.46 -1.03 -24.29
CA VAL A 198 15.05 -1.66 -23.01
C VAL A 198 16.26 -1.88 -22.10
N THR A 199 17.38 -2.34 -22.67
CA THR A 199 18.60 -2.61 -21.91
C THR A 199 19.27 -1.30 -21.49
N SER A 200 19.40 -0.32 -22.39
CA SER A 200 19.97 1.00 -22.07
C SER A 200 19.21 1.68 -20.93
N VAL A 201 17.88 1.74 -21.02
CA VAL A 201 17.06 2.36 -19.98
C VAL A 201 17.19 1.61 -18.66
N ALA A 202 17.26 0.28 -18.67
CA ALA A 202 17.45 -0.51 -17.45
C ALA A 202 18.84 -0.27 -16.83
N ASP A 203 19.89 -0.13 -17.65
CA ASP A 203 21.27 0.11 -17.18
C ASP A 203 21.48 1.51 -16.59
N GLU A 204 20.70 2.50 -17.03
CA GLU A 204 20.68 3.86 -16.47
C GLU A 204 19.98 3.96 -15.10
N MET A 205 19.35 2.88 -14.65
CA MET A 205 18.65 2.85 -13.36
C MET A 205 19.62 2.54 -12.22
N THR A 206 19.25 2.96 -11.00
CA THR A 206 20.06 2.73 -9.81
C THR A 206 19.61 1.46 -9.09
N PHE A 207 20.58 0.64 -8.71
CA PHE A 207 20.37 -0.65 -8.06
C PHE A 207 21.17 -0.76 -6.77
N PHE A 208 20.65 -1.57 -5.84
CA PHE A 208 21.27 -1.89 -4.57
C PHE A 208 21.35 -3.42 -4.34
N PRO A 209 22.28 -3.88 -3.48
CA PRO A 209 23.42 -3.11 -2.96
C PRO A 209 24.39 -2.71 -4.09
N LYS A 210 25.28 -1.73 -3.85
CA LYS A 210 26.07 -1.09 -4.92
C LYS A 210 26.97 -2.06 -5.69
N ASP A 211 27.44 -3.10 -5.01
CA ASP A 211 28.39 -4.07 -5.57
C ASP A 211 27.66 -5.14 -6.38
N GLU A 212 26.53 -5.65 -5.88
CA GLU A 212 25.78 -6.73 -6.52
C GLU A 212 24.67 -6.25 -7.49
N LYS A 213 24.23 -4.98 -7.38
CA LYS A 213 23.21 -4.32 -8.23
C LYS A 213 21.96 -5.18 -8.51
N ILE A 214 21.38 -5.76 -7.46
CA ILE A 214 20.33 -6.79 -7.58
C ILE A 214 18.94 -6.16 -7.75
N TYR A 215 18.61 -5.21 -6.88
CA TYR A 215 17.27 -4.65 -6.73
C TYR A 215 17.26 -3.16 -7.09
N SER A 216 16.23 -2.70 -7.79
CA SER A 216 16.08 -1.29 -8.17
C SER A 216 15.70 -0.43 -6.96
N ASP A 217 16.41 0.67 -6.73
CA ASP A 217 16.13 1.62 -5.63
C ASP A 217 14.72 2.20 -5.73
N LYS A 218 14.24 2.45 -6.96
CA LYS A 218 12.98 3.15 -7.23
C LYS A 218 11.93 2.25 -7.90
N GLY A 219 12.18 0.95 -7.99
CA GLY A 219 11.34 0.04 -8.76
C GLY A 219 11.24 0.50 -10.22
N CYS A 220 10.02 0.73 -10.71
CA CYS A 220 9.78 1.23 -12.08
C CYS A 220 9.34 2.69 -12.13
N LYS A 221 9.36 3.43 -11.01
CA LYS A 221 8.83 4.80 -10.94
C LYS A 221 9.44 5.76 -11.96
N THR A 222 10.74 5.62 -12.24
CA THR A 222 11.48 6.54 -13.14
C THR A 222 11.64 6.01 -14.56
N VAL A 223 11.08 4.83 -14.88
CA VAL A 223 11.18 4.24 -16.22
C VAL A 223 10.59 5.18 -17.28
N GLN A 224 9.42 5.74 -17.01
CA GLN A 224 8.73 6.65 -17.93
C GLN A 224 9.62 7.85 -18.28
N SER A 225 10.19 8.53 -17.29
CA SER A 225 11.07 9.68 -17.50
C SER A 225 12.38 9.34 -18.21
N ARG A 226 12.88 8.10 -18.06
CA ARG A 226 14.11 7.66 -18.73
C ARG A 226 13.86 7.35 -20.21
N LEU A 227 12.71 6.75 -20.51
CA LEU A 227 12.29 6.50 -21.89
C LEU A 227 12.09 7.77 -22.71
N ASP A 228 11.85 8.92 -22.10
CA ASP A 228 11.68 10.18 -22.85
C ASP A 228 12.98 10.68 -23.51
N PHE A 229 14.13 10.09 -23.16
CA PHE A 229 15.44 10.40 -23.75
C PHE A 229 15.85 9.45 -24.88
N HIS A 230 15.02 8.46 -25.21
CA HIS A 230 15.25 7.41 -26.21
C HIS A 230 14.14 7.41 -27.25
#